data_AF-A0A2K1STM1-F1
#
_entry.id   AF-A0A2K1STM1-F1
#
_cell.length_a   1.000
_cell.length_b   1.000
_cell.length_c   1.000
_cell.angle_alpha   90.00
_cell.angle_beta   90.00
_cell.angle_gamma   90.00
#
_symmetry.space_group_name_H-M   'P 1'
#
loop_
_entity.id
_entity.type
_entity.pdbx_description
1 polymer ?
#
loop_
_entity_poly.entity_id
_entity_poly.type
_entity_poly.pdbx_seq_one_letter_code
_entity_poly.pdbx_strand_id
1 'polypeptide(L)' 'MQVALVDAVGEKRSQNQPGTSTEYPNWRIPLADENGHVVHTDEVFKSSRVLSMAAVMQGK' A
#
# COMPACT_ATOMS: atom_id res chain seq x y z
N MET A 1 5.08 13.62 -10.55
CA MET A 1 5.56 12.58 -9.60
C MET A 1 4.43 11.58 -9.41
N GLN A 2 4.76 10.31 -9.19
CA GLN A 2 3.79 9.27 -8.86
C GLN A 2 4.18 8.65 -7.53
N VAL A 3 3.19 8.27 -6.73
CA VAL A 3 3.36 7.44 -5.54
C VAL A 3 2.48 6.20 -5.68
N ALA A 4 2.99 5.04 -5.29
CA ALA A 4 2.17 3.84 -5.22
C ALA A 4 1.35 3.86 -3.93
N LEU A 5 0.11 3.36 -3.97
CA LEU A 5 -0.76 3.37 -2.79
C LEU A 5 -0.16 2.56 -1.63
N VAL A 6 0.57 1.49 -1.94
CA VAL A 6 1.30 0.66 -0.97
C VAL A 6 2.30 1.47 -0.14
N ASP A 7 3.00 2.44 -0.74
CA ASP A 7 3.94 3.32 -0.03
C ASP A 7 3.21 4.26 0.93
N ALA A 8 2.06 4.77 0.49
CA ALA A 8 1.24 5.71 1.24
C ALA A 8 0.55 5.06 2.46
N VAL A 9 0.17 3.79 2.37
CA VAL A 9 -0.42 3.05 3.50
C VAL A 9 0.60 2.32 4.36
N GLY A 10 1.86 2.19 3.91
CA GLY A 10 2.92 1.52 4.66
C GLY A 10 2.97 0.00 4.46
N GLU A 11 2.37 -0.52 3.39
CA GLU A 11 2.41 -1.95 3.06
C GLU A 11 3.85 -2.39 2.80
N LYS A 12 4.21 -3.55 3.36
CA LYS A 12 5.57 -4.10 3.28
C LYS A 12 5.66 -5.33 2.39
N ARG A 13 4.52 -5.97 2.08
CA ARG A 13 4.45 -7.21 1.31
C ARG A 13 4.39 -6.89 -0.18
N SER A 14 5.17 -7.60 -0.98
CA SER A 14 5.13 -7.49 -2.43
C SER A 14 3.85 -8.13 -2.98
N GLN A 15 3.26 -7.53 -4.02
CA GLN A 15 2.14 -8.19 -4.71
C GLN A 15 2.58 -9.40 -5.55
N ASN A 16 3.83 -9.41 -5.99
CA ASN A 16 4.36 -10.43 -6.86
C ASN A 16 5.82 -10.73 -6.51
N GLN A 17 6.17 -12.01 -6.49
CA GLN A 17 7.52 -12.52 -6.38
C GLN A 17 7.87 -13.24 -7.69
N PRO A 18 8.63 -12.61 -8.59
CA PRO A 18 9.03 -13.21 -9.86
C PRO A 18 9.72 -14.58 -9.67
N GLY A 19 9.46 -15.51 -10.58
CA GLY A 19 10.03 -16.86 -10.52
C GLY A 19 9.32 -17.82 -9.56
N THR A 20 8.12 -17.47 -9.09
CA THR A 20 7.29 -18.36 -8.25
C THR A 20 5.98 -18.71 -8.96
N SER A 21 5.41 -19.86 -8.62
CA SER A 21 4.11 -20.34 -9.06
C SER A 21 3.17 -20.54 -7.87
N THR A 22 3.50 -21.49 -6.98
CA THR A 22 2.70 -21.84 -5.80
C THR A 22 3.36 -21.46 -4.49
N GLU A 23 4.62 -21.02 -4.53
CA GLU A 23 5.45 -20.69 -3.37
C GLU A 23 5.04 -19.36 -2.72
N TYR A 24 4.46 -18.44 -3.50
CA TYR A 24 3.99 -17.14 -3.03
C TYR A 24 2.58 -16.88 -3.52
N PRO A 25 1.69 -16.29 -2.70
CA PRO A 25 0.33 -15.93 -3.11
C PRO A 25 0.33 -14.68 -4.01
N ASN A 26 0.99 -14.76 -5.16
CA ASN A 26 1.07 -13.69 -6.15
C ASN A 26 -0.34 -13.20 -6.51
N TRP A 27 -0.47 -11.87 -6.63
CA TRP A 27 -1.69 -11.18 -7.05
C TRP A 27 -2.88 -11.32 -6.11
N ARG A 28 -2.63 -11.76 -4.87
CA ARG A 28 -3.67 -12.04 -3.87
C ARG A 28 -3.41 -11.36 -2.53
N ILE A 29 -2.40 -10.49 -2.43
CA ILE A 29 -2.15 -9.74 -1.21
C ILE A 29 -3.14 -8.57 -1.14
N PRO A 30 -4.00 -8.50 -0.10
CA PRO A 30 -4.86 -7.33 0.11
C PRO A 30 -4.02 -6.14 0.56
N LEU A 31 -4.44 -4.93 0.21
CA LEU A 31 -3.82 -3.70 0.71
C LEU A 31 -3.93 -3.65 2.23
N ALA A 32 -2.81 -3.53 2.93
CA ALA A 32 -2.77 -3.41 4.38
C ALA A 32 -1.87 -2.26 4.86
N ASP A 33 -2.07 -1.86 6.11
CA ASP A 33 -1.23 -0.88 6.80
C ASP A 33 0.14 -1.49 7.20
N GLU A 34 0.99 -0.69 7.85
CA GLU A 34 2.29 -1.15 8.33
C GLU A 34 2.26 -2.31 9.35
N ASN A 35 1.11 -2.56 9.96
CA ASN A 35 0.86 -3.61 10.96
C ASN A 35 0.18 -4.84 10.34
N GLY A 36 -0.16 -4.80 9.05
CA GLY A 36 -0.84 -5.88 8.35
C GLY A 36 -2.36 -5.88 8.47
N HIS A 37 -2.99 -4.81 8.97
CA HIS A 37 -4.44 -4.67 8.97
C HIS A 37 -4.93 -4.23 7.59
N VAL A 38 -5.98 -4.88 7.08
CA VAL A 38 -6.58 -4.54 5.80
C VAL A 38 -7.06 -3.09 5.82
N VAL A 39 -6.71 -2.33 4.78
CA VAL A 39 -7.17 -0.95 4.60
C VAL A 39 -8.34 -0.96 3.64
N HIS A 40 -9.50 -0.51 4.12
CA HIS A 40 -10.70 -0.39 3.28
C HIS A 40 -10.68 0.91 2.47
N THR A 41 -11.37 0.92 1.33
CA THR A 41 -11.39 2.06 0.40
C THR A 41 -12.01 3.32 1.01
N ASP A 42 -12.95 3.19 1.95
CA ASP A 42 -13.58 4.29 2.67
C ASP A 42 -12.71 4.84 3.82
N GLU A 43 -11.64 4.13 4.17
CA GLU A 43 -10.67 4.51 5.21
C GLU A 43 -9.39 5.11 4.61
N VAL A 44 -8.98 4.63 3.42
CA VAL A 44 -7.68 4.99 2.82
C VAL A 44 -7.51 6.50 2.64
N PHE A 45 -8.56 7.22 2.27
CA PHE A 45 -8.53 8.68 2.09
C PHE A 45 -8.65 9.48 3.39
N LYS A 46 -8.87 8.81 4.53
CA LYS A 46 -8.90 9.39 5.88
C LYS A 46 -7.60 9.13 6.65
N SER A 47 -6.73 8.27 6.13
CA SER A 47 -5.45 7.93 6.77
C SER A 47 -4.52 9.14 6.86
N SER A 48 -4.09 9.49 8.08
CA SER A 48 -3.12 10.55 8.33
C SER A 48 -1.82 10.34 7.56
N ARG A 49 -1.41 9.08 7.38
CA ARG A 49 -0.20 8.72 6.62
C ARG A 49 -0.36 8.99 5.13
N VAL A 50 -1.49 8.59 4.55
CA VAL A 50 -1.82 8.84 3.14
C VAL A 50 -1.91 10.34 2.87
N LEU A 51 -2.56 11.09 3.76
CA LEU A 51 -2.66 12.55 3.65
C LEU A 51 -1.30 13.24 3.77
N SER A 52 -0.43 12.78 4.66
CA SER A 52 0.93 13.28 4.79
C SER A 52 1.74 13.03 3.51
N MET A 53 1.66 11.83 2.92
CA MET A 53 2.31 11.52 1.64
C MET A 53 1.77 12.39 0.50
N ALA A 54 0.45 12.61 0.46
CA ALA A 54 -0.18 13.47 -0.54
C ALA A 54 0.27 14.93 -0.42
N ALA A 55 0.50 15.46 0.79
CA ALA A 55 1.02 16.81 1.00
C ALA A 55 2.43 16.96 0.38
N VAL A 56 3.32 16.00 0.63
CA VAL A 56 4.66 15.97 0.02
C VAL A 56 4.57 15.95 -1.51
N MET A 57 3.66 15.15 -2.08
CA MET A 57 3.44 15.10 -3.53
C MET A 57 2.85 16.40 -4.11
N GLN A 58 2.13 17.17 -3.31
CA GLN A 58 1.63 18.51 -3.66
C GLN A 58 2.68 19.62 -3.47
N GLY A 59 3.88 19.29 -2.98
CA GLY A 59 4.90 20.29 -2.66
C GLY A 59 4.55 21.14 -1.43
N LYS A 60 3.73 20.60 -0.52
CA LYS A 60 3.35 21.21 0.76
C LYS A 60 4.10 20.56 1.91
#